data_AF-M7TBQ2-F1
#
_entry.id   AF-M7TBQ2-F1
#
_cell.length_a   1.000
_cell.length_b   1.000
_cell.length_c   1.000
_cell.angle_alpha   90.00
_cell.angle_beta   90.00
_cell.angle_gamma   90.00
#
_symmetry.space_group_name_H-M   'P 1'
#
loop_
_entity.id
_entity.type
_entity.pdbx_description
1 polymer ?
#
loop_
_entity_poly.entity_id
_entity_poly.type
_entity_poly.pdbx_seq_one_letter_code
_entity_poly.pdbx_strand_id
1 'polypeptide(L)'
;MSDISFELKPVDEKPPRKYRKGSKYDPILDAFMEGNANLVQVSIEGKDANYLRTQLNKRIEVRAQSNIKVSVVNNVAYLEKL
;
A
#
# COMPACT_ATOMS: atom_id res chain seq x y z
N MET A 1 2.97 -32.48 -15.94
CA MET A 1 2.30 -31.92 -14.75
C MET A 1 3.40 -31.55 -13.78
N SER A 2 3.44 -30.31 -13.31
CA SER A 2 4.58 -29.77 -12.54
C SER A 2 4.57 -30.29 -11.10
N ASP A 3 5.59 -31.08 -10.76
CA ASP A 3 5.89 -31.59 -9.41
C ASP A 3 6.31 -30.43 -8.48
N ILE A 4 5.32 -29.75 -7.90
CA ILE A 4 5.56 -28.71 -6.90
C ILE A 4 5.37 -29.34 -5.52
N SER A 5 6.45 -29.42 -4.75
CA SER A 5 6.41 -29.81 -3.33
C SER A 5 5.99 -28.62 -2.48
N PHE A 6 4.93 -28.76 -1.70
CA PHE A 6 4.45 -27.76 -0.75
C PHE A 6 4.11 -28.42 0.59
N GLU A 7 4.37 -27.70 1.68
CA GLU A 7 4.07 -28.13 3.04
C GLU A 7 3.14 -27.08 3.69
N LEU A 8 2.03 -27.53 4.28
CA LEU A 8 1.11 -26.68 5.04
C LEU A 8 1.28 -26.99 6.53
N LYS A 9 1.72 -25.99 7.30
CA LYS A 9 1.85 -26.10 8.76
C LYS A 9 0.74 -25.32 9.45
N PRO A 10 0.05 -25.90 10.44
CA PRO A 10 -0.88 -25.14 11.28
C PRO A 10 -0.08 -24.12 12.10
N VAL A 11 -0.62 -22.91 12.20
CA VAL A 11 -0.04 -21.82 12.99
C VAL A 11 -1.15 -21.27 13.86
N ASP A 12 -0.95 -21.23 15.18
CA ASP A 12 -1.98 -20.81 16.14
C ASP A 12 -2.29 -19.31 16.03
N GLU A 13 -1.28 -18.48 15.74
CA GLU A 13 -1.43 -17.05 15.55
C GLU A 13 -0.59 -16.56 14.36
N LYS A 14 -1.18 -15.68 13.54
CA LYS A 14 -0.43 -14.98 12.50
C LYS A 14 0.48 -13.96 13.18
N PRO A 15 1.82 -14.00 12.97
CA PRO A 15 2.71 -13.03 13.58
C PRO A 15 2.29 -11.60 13.17
N PRO A 16 2.28 -10.65 14.11
CA PRO A 16 1.86 -9.29 13.83
C PRO A 16 2.83 -8.65 12.83
N ARG A 17 2.28 -7.93 11.86
CA ARG A 17 3.09 -7.21 10.86
C ARG A 17 3.92 -6.15 11.57
N LYS A 18 5.25 -6.29 11.56
CA LYS A 18 6.19 -5.30 12.11
C LYS A 18 6.52 -4.25 11.06
N TYR A 19 5.87 -3.10 11.14
CA TYR A 19 6.14 -1.98 10.23
C TYR A 19 7.34 -1.16 10.73
N ARG A 20 8.37 -0.97 9.89
CA ARG A 20 9.50 -0.08 10.22
C ARG A 20 9.07 1.40 10.14
N LYS A 21 9.42 2.20 11.15
CA LYS A 21 9.30 3.67 11.11
C LYS A 21 10.22 4.22 10.01
N GLY A 22 9.67 4.99 9.07
CA GLY A 22 10.38 5.55 7.91
C GLY A 22 10.19 4.71 6.65
N SER A 23 9.08 4.90 5.94
CA SER A 23 8.95 4.43 4.56
C SER A 23 9.55 5.42 3.59
N LYS A 24 10.05 4.92 2.47
CA LYS A 24 10.28 5.77 1.28
C LYS A 24 8.98 6.33 0.69
N TYR A 25 7.83 5.74 1.03
CA TYR A 25 6.51 6.12 0.53
C TYR A 25 5.73 7.05 1.48
N ASP A 26 6.26 7.32 2.67
CA ASP A 26 5.65 8.19 3.67
C ASP A 26 5.51 9.63 3.13
N PRO A 27 6.54 10.21 2.46
CA PRO A 27 6.44 11.55 1.90
C PRO A 27 5.34 11.71 0.84
N ILE A 28 4.92 10.63 0.16
CA ILE A 28 3.85 10.68 -0.84
C ILE A 28 2.51 10.94 -0.17
N LEU A 29 2.26 10.27 0.96
CA LEU A 29 1.05 10.49 1.75
C LEU A 29 1.07 11.85 2.43
N ASP A 30 2.23 12.29 2.91
CA ASP A 30 2.41 13.62 3.49
C ASP A 30 2.08 14.72 2.46
N ALA A 31 2.67 14.65 1.27
CA ALA A 31 2.40 15.59 0.18
C ALA A 31 0.93 15.56 -0.27
N PHE A 32 0.29 14.38 -0.29
CA PHE A 32 -1.14 14.27 -0.62
C PHE A 32 -2.03 14.90 0.46
N MET A 33 -1.67 14.75 1.72
CA MET A 33 -2.41 15.35 2.85
C MET A 33 -2.27 16.86 2.87
N GLU A 34 -1.07 17.39 2.62
CA GLU A 34 -0.82 18.84 2.50
C GLU A 34 -1.50 19.46 1.27
N GLY A 35 -1.67 18.68 0.20
CA GLY A 35 -2.37 19.13 -1.01
C GLY A 35 -3.87 19.30 -0.82
N ASN A 36 -4.48 20.23 -1.55
CA ASN A 36 -5.95 20.45 -1.55
C ASN A 36 -6.71 19.52 -2.51
N ALA A 37 -6.02 18.65 -3.24
CA ALA A 37 -6.65 17.77 -4.21
C ALA A 37 -7.35 16.59 -3.52
N ASN A 38 -8.59 16.31 -3.94
CA ASN A 38 -9.36 15.17 -3.45
C ASN A 38 -8.99 13.86 -4.15
N LEU A 39 -8.44 13.93 -5.37
CA LEU A 39 -8.02 12.77 -6.15
C LEU A 39 -6.69 13.06 -6.83
N VAL A 40 -5.70 12.19 -6.63
CA VAL A 40 -4.35 12.34 -7.22
C VAL A 40 -3.88 11.03 -7.81
N GLN A 41 -3.26 11.10 -8.98
CA GLN A 41 -2.57 10.00 -9.61
C GLN A 41 -1.16 9.84 -9.04
N VAL A 42 -0.79 8.62 -8.67
CA VAL A 42 0.56 8.27 -8.20
C VAL A 42 1.17 7.22 -9.13
N SER A 43 2.28 7.59 -9.75
CA SER A 43 3.12 6.68 -10.53
C SER A 43 4.58 6.86 -10.12
N ILE A 44 5.29 5.75 -9.94
CA ILE A 44 6.73 5.75 -9.70
C ILE A 44 7.38 4.95 -10.82
N GLU A 45 8.40 5.52 -11.46
CA GLU A 45 9.16 4.83 -12.49
C GLU A 45 9.73 3.51 -11.97
N GLY A 46 9.53 2.44 -12.75
CA GLY A 46 10.00 1.09 -12.39
C GLY A 46 9.22 0.42 -11.25
N LYS A 47 8.05 0.93 -10.84
CA LYS A 47 7.17 0.30 -9.85
C LYS A 47 5.78 0.03 -10.40
N ASP A 48 5.28 -1.16 -10.08
CA ASP A 48 3.93 -1.59 -10.40
C ASP A 48 2.88 -0.87 -9.53
N ALA A 49 1.72 -0.55 -10.11
CA ALA A 49 0.66 0.15 -9.37
C ALA A 49 0.06 -0.69 -8.24
N ASN A 50 -0.03 -2.02 -8.38
CA ASN A 50 -0.48 -2.89 -7.28
C ASN A 50 0.56 -2.94 -6.16
N TYR A 51 1.84 -2.85 -6.50
CA TYR A 51 2.90 -2.72 -5.51
C TYR A 51 2.76 -1.40 -4.75
N LEU A 52 2.55 -0.28 -5.45
CA LEU A 52 2.30 1.02 -4.83
C LEU A 52 1.05 0.99 -3.93
N ARG A 53 -0.07 0.42 -4.42
CA ARG A 53 -1.30 0.24 -3.65
C ARG A 53 -1.04 -0.48 -2.34
N THR A 54 -0.32 -1.59 -2.40
CA THR A 54 -0.01 -2.42 -1.23
C THR A 54 0.86 -1.65 -0.23
N GLN A 55 1.86 -0.91 -0.71
CA GLN A 55 2.74 -0.13 0.16
C GLN A 55 2.01 1.06 0.80
N LEU A 56 1.20 1.78 0.03
CA LEU A 56 0.44 2.93 0.53
C LEU A 56 -0.64 2.50 1.52
N ASN A 57 -1.39 1.43 1.24
CA ASN A 57 -2.37 0.88 2.19
C ASN A 57 -1.75 0.49 3.53
N LYS A 58 -0.58 -0.16 3.50
CA LYS A 58 0.16 -0.48 4.73
C LYS A 58 0.52 0.77 5.54
N ARG A 59 0.81 1.89 4.89
CA ARG A 59 1.13 3.15 5.58
C ARG A 59 -0.10 3.87 6.10
N ILE A 60 -1.20 3.83 5.35
CA ILE A 60 -2.50 4.31 5.81
C ILE A 60 -2.95 3.55 7.07
N GLU A 61 -2.82 2.22 7.09
CA GLU A 61 -3.09 1.38 8.26
C GLU A 61 -2.23 1.79 9.47
N VAL A 62 -0.92 1.97 9.26
CA VAL A 62 0.02 2.34 10.33
C VAL A 62 -0.24 3.74 10.89
N ARG A 63 -0.65 4.68 10.04
CA ARG A 63 -0.94 6.07 10.41
C ARG A 63 -2.40 6.28 10.84
N ALA A 64 -3.23 5.24 10.79
CA ALA A 64 -4.67 5.30 11.03
C ALA A 64 -5.40 6.42 10.24
N GLN A 65 -4.96 6.66 8.99
CA GLN A 65 -5.54 7.68 8.10
C GLN A 65 -6.73 7.12 7.31
N SER A 66 -7.82 6.82 8.00
CA SER A 66 -9.04 6.24 7.41
C SER A 66 -9.74 7.15 6.39
N ASN A 67 -9.34 8.41 6.30
CA ASN A 67 -9.83 9.41 5.35
C ASN A 67 -9.14 9.32 3.97
N ILE A 68 -8.25 8.36 3.74
CA ILE A 68 -7.56 8.18 2.47
C ILE A 68 -7.82 6.78 1.94
N LYS A 69 -8.15 6.68 0.65
CA LYS A 69 -8.33 5.42 -0.06
C LYS A 69 -7.34 5.32 -1.21
N VAL A 70 -6.75 4.13 -1.38
CA VAL A 70 -5.88 3.84 -2.53
C VAL A 70 -6.59 2.89 -3.50
N SER A 71 -6.77 3.34 -4.74
CA SER A 71 -7.39 2.59 -5.82
C SER A 71 -6.38 2.36 -6.94
N VAL A 72 -6.54 1.29 -7.73
CA VAL A 72 -5.73 1.07 -8.93
C VAL A 72 -6.67 0.88 -10.11
N VAL A 73 -6.47 1.67 -11.17
CA VAL A 73 -7.24 1.60 -12.41
C VAL A 73 -6.25 1.65 -13.56
N ASN A 74 -6.37 0.74 -14.54
CA ASN A 74 -5.49 0.68 -15.73
C ASN A 74 -3.98 0.69 -15.40
N ASN A 75 -3.58 -0.06 -14.37
CA ASN A 75 -2.20 -0.11 -13.89
C ASN A 75 -1.63 1.24 -13.39
N VAL A 76 -2.52 2.11 -12.94
CA VAL A 76 -2.19 3.40 -12.33
C VAL A 76 -2.77 3.45 -10.93
N ALA A 77 -1.98 3.87 -9.94
CA ALA A 77 -2.45 4.03 -8.57
C ALA A 77 -3.04 5.44 -8.38
N TYR A 78 -4.13 5.51 -7.62
CA TYR A 78 -4.86 6.74 -7.30
C TYR A 78 -5.02 6.84 -5.78
N LEU A 79 -4.84 8.04 -5.25
CA LEU A 79 -5.13 8.42 -3.88
C LEU A 79 -6.36 9.30 -3.87
N GLU A 80 -7.34 8.97 -3.04
CA GLU A 80 -8.60 9.68 -2.89
C GLU A 80 -8.83 10.05 -1.42
N LYS A 81 -9.28 11.30 -1.16
CA LYS A 81 -9.75 11.74 0.16
C LYS A 81 -11.24 11.40 0.29
N LEU A 82 -11.59 10.69 1.37
CA LEU A 82 -12.96 10.36 1.76
C LEU A 82 -13.58 11.45 2.63
#